data_AF-A0A199UTL7-F1
#
_entry.id   AF-A0A199UTL7-F1
#
_cell.length_a   1.000
_cell.length_b   1.000
_cell.length_c   1.000
_cell.angle_alpha   90.00
_cell.angle_beta   90.00
_cell.angle_gamma   90.00
#
_symmetry.space_group_name_H-M   'P 1'
#
loop_
_entity.id
_entity.type
_entity.pdbx_description
1 polymer ?
#
loop_
_entity_poly.entity_id
_entity_poly.type
_entity_poly.pdbx_seq_one_letter_code
_entity_poly.pdbx_strand_id
1 'polypeptide(L)'
;ISYGRFYSTQNGSCEVDLFVIQMDGKKIFDLNKQMSLCSRLRMELLRPLRVAVVSRGPDTELLVTNPVELSGKGRPLVFYDITLALKMLNIRIFLAEIGGTLLVAGVGSYRILLNDDFDSAASKDKIVDSVTKMLMGWE
;
A
#
# COMPACT_ATOMS: atom_id res chain seq x y z
N ILE A 1 -18.50 1.97 -8.31
CA ILE A 1 -19.09 1.02 -7.34
C ILE A 1 -20.23 1.76 -6.66
N SER A 2 -21.43 1.20 -6.62
CA SER A 2 -22.59 1.86 -6.01
C SER A 2 -22.69 1.55 -4.52
N TYR A 3 -22.52 0.27 -4.15
CA TYR A 3 -22.39 -0.18 -2.77
C TYR A 3 -21.73 -1.56 -2.72
N GLY A 4 -21.36 -2.02 -1.53
CA GLY A 4 -20.83 -3.37 -1.33
C GLY A 4 -21.21 -3.93 0.03
N ARG A 5 -21.06 -5.24 0.20
CA ARG A 5 -21.17 -5.95 1.48
C ARG A 5 -19.86 -6.63 1.76
N PHE A 6 -19.48 -6.65 3.03
CA PHE A 6 -18.25 -7.26 3.50
C PHE A 6 -18.59 -8.23 4.62
N TYR A 7 -18.06 -9.44 4.52
CA TYR A 7 -18.20 -10.49 5.51
C TYR A 7 -16.81 -11.02 5.84
N SER A 8 -16.43 -11.00 7.11
CA SER A 8 -15.20 -11.63 7.59
C SER A 8 -15.54 -12.81 8.49
N THR A 9 -14.89 -13.94 8.26
CA THR A 9 -15.01 -15.12 9.10
C THR A 9 -13.88 -15.17 10.12
N GLN A 10 -14.10 -15.87 11.24
CA GLN A 10 -13.12 -15.97 12.33
C GLN A 10 -11.79 -16.63 11.93
N ASN A 11 -11.77 -17.40 10.83
CA ASN A 11 -10.56 -18.02 10.29
C ASN A 11 -9.75 -17.09 9.36
N GLY A 12 -10.08 -15.80 9.31
CA GLY A 12 -9.35 -14.81 8.51
C GLY A 12 -9.74 -14.76 7.04
N SER A 13 -10.72 -15.55 6.59
CA SER A 13 -11.29 -15.40 5.25
C SER A 13 -12.26 -14.23 5.19
N CYS A 14 -12.37 -13.58 4.04
CA CYS A 14 -13.38 -12.54 3.81
C CYS A 14 -14.05 -12.71 2.45
N GLU A 15 -15.33 -12.36 2.42
CA GLU A 15 -16.16 -12.32 1.23
C GLU A 15 -16.63 -10.88 1.02
N VAL A 16 -16.57 -10.44 -0.24
CA VAL A 16 -16.93 -9.08 -0.63
C VAL A 16 -17.88 -9.15 -1.82
N ASP A 17 -19.11 -8.72 -1.60
CA ASP A 17 -20.09 -8.54 -2.67
C ASP A 17 -20.07 -7.08 -3.12
N LEU A 18 -19.89 -6.84 -4.41
CA LEU A 18 -19.87 -5.48 -4.96
C LEU A 18 -20.99 -5.30 -5.96
N PHE A 19 -21.78 -4.24 -5.76
CA PHE A 19 -22.81 -3.81 -6.68
C PHE A 19 -22.26 -2.67 -7.53
N VAL A 20 -21.97 -3.01 -8.79
CA VAL A 20 -21.31 -2.11 -9.74
C VAL A 20 -22.27 -1.72 -10.85
N ILE A 21 -22.48 -0.41 -10.98
CA ILE A 21 -23.23 0.20 -12.08
C ILE A 21 -22.22 0.92 -12.98
N GLN A 22 -22.34 0.73 -14.28
CA GLN A 22 -21.52 1.41 -15.30
C GLN A 22 -21.96 2.87 -15.45
N MET A 23 -21.17 3.67 -16.18
CA MET A 23 -21.47 5.09 -16.43
C MET A 23 -22.82 5.30 -17.13
N ASP A 24 -23.32 4.29 -17.87
CA ASP A 24 -24.61 4.31 -18.54
C ASP A 24 -25.79 3.85 -17.65
N GLY A 25 -25.55 3.62 -16.35
CA GLY A 25 -26.56 3.16 -15.42
C GLY A 25 -26.84 1.65 -15.45
N LYS A 26 -26.16 0.88 -16.31
CA LYS A 26 -26.40 -0.56 -16.46
C LYS A 26 -25.47 -1.42 -15.61
N LYS A 27 -25.93 -2.65 -15.32
CA LYS A 27 -25.10 -3.68 -14.69
C LYS A 27 -24.08 -4.23 -15.68
N ILE A 28 -22.97 -4.75 -15.18
CA ILE A 28 -21.99 -5.51 -15.98
C ILE A 28 -22.52 -6.93 -16.11
N PHE A 29 -23.05 -7.33 -17.26
CA PHE A 29 -23.48 -8.71 -17.53
C PHE A 29 -22.41 -9.56 -18.23
N ASP A 30 -21.45 -8.90 -18.88
CA ASP A 30 -20.34 -9.56 -19.55
C ASP A 30 -19.42 -10.23 -18.52
N LEU A 31 -19.34 -11.57 -18.59
CA LEU A 31 -18.58 -12.37 -17.64
C LEU A 31 -17.08 -12.07 -17.68
N ASN A 32 -16.52 -11.74 -18.85
CA ASN A 32 -15.11 -11.40 -18.97
C ASN A 32 -14.81 -10.06 -18.29
N LYS A 33 -15.70 -9.08 -18.43
CA LYS A 33 -15.61 -7.79 -17.72
C LYS A 33 -15.74 -7.98 -16.21
N GLN A 34 -16.66 -8.82 -15.76
CA GLN A 34 -16.79 -9.17 -14.34
C GLN A 34 -15.51 -9.84 -13.80
N MET A 35 -14.98 -10.85 -14.50
CA MET A 35 -13.77 -11.55 -14.10
C MET A 35 -12.54 -10.62 -14.08
N SER A 36 -12.40 -9.76 -15.09
CA SER A 36 -11.33 -8.76 -15.15
C SER A 36 -11.40 -7.80 -13.95
N LEU A 37 -12.60 -7.29 -13.64
CA LEU A 37 -12.81 -6.41 -12.50
C LEU A 37 -12.50 -7.12 -11.17
N CYS A 38 -13.01 -8.34 -10.97
CA CYS A 38 -12.73 -9.15 -9.79
C CYS A 38 -11.23 -9.46 -9.63
N SER A 39 -10.54 -9.79 -10.73
CA SER A 39 -9.09 -10.05 -10.71
C SER A 39 -8.31 -8.81 -10.28
N ARG A 40 -8.64 -7.64 -10.84
CA ARG A 40 -8.01 -6.38 -10.45
C ARG A 40 -8.28 -6.07 -8.97
N LEU A 41 -9.53 -6.17 -8.51
CA LEU A 41 -9.87 -5.93 -7.10
C LEU A 41 -9.16 -6.89 -6.15
N ARG A 42 -9.09 -8.18 -6.48
CA ARG A 42 -8.33 -9.16 -5.69
C ARG A 42 -6.85 -8.78 -5.60
N MET A 43 -6.24 -8.37 -6.70
CA MET A 43 -4.84 -7.93 -6.71
C MET A 43 -4.62 -6.73 -5.79
N GLU A 44 -5.50 -5.72 -5.85
CA GLU A 44 -5.44 -4.54 -4.98
C GLU A 44 -5.69 -4.89 -3.50
N LEU A 45 -6.61 -5.81 -3.21
CA LEU A 45 -6.92 -6.24 -1.84
C LEU A 45 -5.86 -7.15 -1.23
N LEU A 46 -5.16 -7.96 -2.04
CA LEU A 46 -4.08 -8.85 -1.57
C LEU A 46 -2.80 -8.08 -1.25
N ARG A 47 -2.55 -6.95 -1.90
CA ARG A 47 -1.35 -6.13 -1.69
C ARG A 47 -1.73 -4.64 -1.69
N PRO A 48 -2.48 -4.19 -0.69
CA PRO A 48 -2.96 -2.81 -0.61
C PRO A 48 -1.83 -1.79 -0.42
N LEU A 49 -0.63 -2.26 -0.10
CA LEU A 49 0.59 -1.49 0.09
C LEU A 49 1.78 -2.37 -0.28
N ARG A 50 2.88 -1.78 -0.78
CA ARG A 50 4.17 -2.46 -0.86
C ARG A 50 5.18 -1.67 -0.04
N VAL A 51 5.85 -2.35 0.88
CA VAL A 51 6.92 -1.80 1.72
C VAL A 51 8.15 -2.67 1.50
N ALA A 52 9.27 -2.05 1.17
CA ALA A 52 10.53 -2.75 0.95
C ALA A 52 11.70 -1.90 1.42
N VAL A 53 12.67 -2.53 2.07
CA VAL A 53 13.98 -1.91 2.34
C VAL A 53 14.96 -2.44 1.31
N VAL A 54 15.61 -1.55 0.58
CA VAL A 54 16.54 -1.86 -0.50
C VAL A 54 17.87 -1.16 -0.28
N SER A 55 18.96 -1.73 -0.79
CA SER A 55 20.25 -1.06 -0.82
C SER A 55 20.33 -0.12 -2.03
N ARG A 56 20.79 1.11 -1.81
CA ARG A 56 21.03 2.14 -2.82
C ARG A 56 22.51 2.53 -2.79
N GLY A 57 23.35 1.65 -3.33
CA GLY A 57 24.80 1.81 -3.21
C GLY A 57 25.24 1.59 -1.76
N PRO A 58 25.98 2.53 -1.13
CA PRO A 58 26.33 2.42 0.28
C PRO A 58 25.13 2.66 1.20
N ASP A 59 24.10 3.36 0.73
CA ASP A 59 22.98 3.78 1.57
C ASP A 59 21.85 2.74 1.63
N THR A 60 21.02 2.82 2.67
CA THR A 60 19.78 2.05 2.78
C THR A 60 18.55 2.91 2.47
N GLU A 61 17.65 2.42 1.61
CA GLU A 61 16.44 3.14 1.20
C GLU A 61 15.17 2.33 1.54
N LEU A 62 14.21 2.96 2.19
CA LEU A 62 12.86 2.45 2.38
C LEU A 62 11.96 2.93 1.23
N LEU A 63 11.34 1.98 0.54
CA LEU A 63 10.37 2.21 -0.53
C LEU A 63 8.98 1.82 -0.05
N VAL A 64 8.05 2.77 -0.10
CA VAL A 64 6.64 2.53 0.15
C VAL A 64 5.84 2.92 -1.09
N THR A 65 5.08 1.98 -1.65
CA THR A 65 4.10 2.28 -2.70
C THR A 65 2.70 2.03 -2.19
N ASN A 66 1.85 3.05 -2.35
CA ASN A 66 0.45 2.97 -1.99
C ASN A 66 -0.38 3.06 -3.29
N PRO A 67 -0.96 1.96 -3.79
CA PRO A 67 -1.75 1.95 -5.01
C PRO A 67 -3.05 2.78 -4.97
N VAL A 68 -3.39 3.42 -3.85
CA VAL A 68 -4.71 4.07 -3.64
C VAL A 68 -4.84 5.48 -4.27
N GLU A 69 -3.85 6.00 -4.98
CA GLU A 69 -3.91 7.38 -5.49
C GLU A 69 -4.74 7.59 -6.78
N LEU A 70 -5.27 6.53 -7.41
CA LEU A 70 -6.12 6.67 -8.61
C LEU A 70 -7.43 7.43 -8.37
N SER A 71 -7.88 7.58 -7.11
CA SER A 71 -9.09 8.33 -6.78
C SER A 71 -8.88 9.84 -6.63
N GLY A 72 -7.63 10.33 -6.69
CA GLY A 72 -7.27 11.73 -6.41
C GLY A 72 -7.50 12.17 -4.94
N LYS A 73 -8.12 11.30 -4.13
CA LYS A 73 -8.22 11.44 -2.68
C LYS A 73 -7.14 10.55 -2.09
N GLY A 74 -5.92 11.07 -2.03
CA GLY A 74 -4.81 10.37 -1.39
C GLY A 74 -5.19 9.95 0.03
N ARG A 75 -4.60 8.85 0.53
CA ARG A 75 -4.72 8.51 1.95
C ARG A 75 -4.04 9.63 2.74
N PRO A 76 -4.77 10.44 3.52
CA PRO A 76 -4.13 11.45 4.36
C PRO A 76 -3.14 10.72 5.25
N LEU A 77 -1.99 11.34 5.55
CA LEU A 77 -1.02 10.87 6.56
C LEU A 77 -0.07 9.73 6.17
N VAL A 78 -0.04 9.21 4.93
CA VAL A 78 0.94 8.15 4.55
C VAL A 78 2.37 8.53 4.94
N PHE A 79 2.79 9.75 4.61
CA PHE A 79 4.11 10.25 4.98
C PHE A 79 4.30 10.32 6.50
N TYR A 80 3.30 10.82 7.23
CA TYR A 80 3.32 10.90 8.69
C TYR A 80 3.48 9.52 9.32
N ASP A 81 2.65 8.55 8.92
CA ASP A 81 2.68 7.17 9.39
C ASP A 81 4.07 6.54 9.20
N ILE A 82 4.69 6.74 8.04
CA ILE A 82 6.03 6.21 7.80
C ILE A 82 7.05 6.88 8.75
N THR A 83 7.03 8.21 8.86
CA THR A 83 7.97 8.92 9.75
C THR A 83 7.76 8.55 11.22
N LEU A 84 6.52 8.31 11.65
CA LEU A 84 6.18 7.89 13.00
C LEU A 84 6.70 6.48 13.30
N ALA A 85 6.50 5.53 12.38
CA ALA A 85 7.02 4.17 12.52
C ALA A 85 8.56 4.16 12.64
N LEU A 86 9.25 4.91 11.79
CA LEU A 86 10.71 5.04 11.85
C LEU A 86 11.17 5.69 13.16
N LYS A 87 10.46 6.73 13.63
CA LYS A 87 10.72 7.36 14.93
C LYS A 87 10.57 6.37 16.09
N MET A 88 9.54 5.53 16.09
CA MET A 88 9.35 4.51 17.13
C MET A 88 10.46 3.45 17.13
N LEU A 89 11.09 3.22 15.99
CA LEU A 89 12.26 2.35 15.85
C LEU A 89 13.59 3.06 16.15
N ASN A 90 13.56 4.36 16.51
CA ASN A 90 14.74 5.22 16.65
C ASN A 90 15.62 5.30 15.39
N ILE A 91 14.99 5.19 14.22
CA ILE A 91 15.67 5.28 12.92
C ILE A 91 15.67 6.73 12.46
N ARG A 92 16.85 7.23 12.09
CA ARG A 92 17.01 8.58 11.54
C ARG A 92 16.73 8.56 10.05
N ILE A 93 16.04 9.61 9.60
CA ILE A 93 15.76 9.86 8.19
C ILE A 93 16.79 10.87 7.69
N PHE A 94 17.52 10.50 6.65
CA PHE A 94 18.47 11.40 6.00
C PHE A 94 17.76 12.26 4.93
N LEU A 95 16.94 11.62 4.10
CA LEU A 95 16.21 12.26 3.02
C LEU A 95 14.88 11.56 2.83
N ALA A 96 13.84 12.31 2.47
CA ALA A 96 12.54 11.76 2.16
C ALA A 96 11.97 12.44 0.91
N GLU A 97 11.62 11.63 -0.08
CA GLU A 97 11.12 12.05 -1.37
C GLU A 97 9.74 11.45 -1.62
N ILE A 98 8.85 12.27 -2.18
CA ILE A 98 7.53 11.84 -2.63
C ILE A 98 7.53 11.99 -4.15
N GLY A 99 7.40 10.88 -4.85
CA GLY A 99 7.36 10.82 -6.30
C GLY A 99 6.18 10.02 -6.81
N GLY A 100 5.76 10.26 -8.05
CA GLY A 100 4.90 9.33 -8.78
C GLY A 100 5.73 8.17 -9.33
N THR A 101 5.24 6.93 -9.19
CA THR A 101 5.91 5.78 -9.82
C THR A 101 5.83 5.89 -11.34
N LEU A 102 6.97 5.96 -12.05
CA LEU A 102 7.03 5.99 -13.53
C LEU A 102 6.37 4.77 -14.19
N LEU A 103 6.39 3.62 -13.51
CA LEU A 103 5.85 2.35 -14.02
C LEU A 103 4.32 2.26 -13.92
N VAL A 104 3.69 3.00 -13.00
CA VAL A 104 2.24 2.97 -12.79
C VAL A 104 1.76 4.40 -12.52
N ALA A 105 1.21 5.03 -13.56
CA ALA A 105 0.62 6.36 -13.45
C ALA A 105 -0.45 6.39 -12.34
N GLY A 106 -0.29 7.30 -11.37
CA GLY A 106 -1.24 7.47 -10.26
C GLY A 106 -0.96 6.62 -9.02
N VAL A 107 0.26 6.08 -8.85
CA VAL A 107 0.71 5.43 -7.61
C VAL A 107 1.77 6.29 -6.92
N GLY A 108 1.43 6.82 -5.74
CA GLY A 108 2.36 7.53 -4.87
C GLY A 108 3.46 6.59 -4.39
N SER A 109 4.70 6.96 -4.69
CA SER A 109 5.91 6.31 -4.17
C SER A 109 6.60 7.23 -3.17
N TYR A 110 6.86 6.70 -2.00
CA TYR A 110 7.59 7.36 -0.93
C TYR A 110 8.94 6.67 -0.82
N ARG A 111 10.01 7.46 -0.95
CA ARG A 111 11.40 6.97 -0.87
C ARG A 111 12.07 7.66 0.30
N ILE A 112 12.63 6.89 1.21
CA ILE A 112 13.19 7.42 2.45
C ILE A 112 14.58 6.84 2.63
N LEU A 113 15.58 7.70 2.57
CA LEU A 113 16.96 7.32 2.84
C LEU A 113 17.18 7.23 4.35
N LEU A 114 17.66 6.08 4.79
CA LEU A 114 17.93 5.76 6.19
C LEU A 114 19.43 5.90 6.47
N ASN A 115 19.78 6.27 7.71
CA ASN A 115 21.17 6.28 8.15
C ASN A 115 21.70 4.84 8.39
N ASP A 116 22.98 4.59 8.14
CA ASP A 116 23.64 3.26 8.01
C ASP A 116 23.66 2.35 9.26
N ASP A 117 22.91 2.68 10.31
CA ASP A 117 22.96 1.95 11.58
C ASP A 117 22.17 0.61 11.57
N PHE A 118 21.58 0.21 10.43
CA PHE A 118 20.53 -0.82 10.37
C PHE A 118 20.70 -1.93 9.32
N ASP A 119 21.93 -2.28 8.97
CA ASP A 119 22.20 -3.09 7.77
C ASP A 119 21.91 -4.61 7.90
N SER A 120 21.50 -5.08 9.09
CA SER A 120 21.16 -6.49 9.32
C SER A 120 19.81 -6.88 8.70
N ALA A 121 19.68 -8.13 8.21
CA ALA A 121 18.41 -8.63 7.66
C ALA A 121 17.26 -8.56 8.68
N ALA A 122 17.52 -8.89 9.94
CA ALA A 122 16.54 -8.79 11.02
C ALA A 122 16.08 -7.34 11.29
N SER A 123 16.98 -6.36 11.09
CA SER A 123 16.64 -4.94 11.17
C SER A 123 15.73 -4.52 10.01
N LYS A 124 16.00 -5.02 8.79
CA LYS A 124 15.20 -4.73 7.58
C LYS A 124 13.77 -5.28 7.71
N ASP A 125 13.62 -6.52 8.16
CA ASP A 125 12.29 -7.13 8.37
C ASP A 125 11.48 -6.37 9.42
N LYS A 126 12.12 -5.91 10.50
CA LYS A 126 11.48 -5.10 11.55
C LYS A 126 10.99 -3.75 11.03
N ILE A 127 11.75 -3.11 10.15
CA ILE A 127 11.34 -1.85 9.49
C ILE A 127 10.10 -2.10 8.62
N VAL A 128 10.15 -3.13 7.78
CA VAL A 128 9.04 -3.49 6.88
C VAL A 128 7.77 -3.77 7.68
N ASP A 129 7.85 -4.59 8.73
CA ASP A 129 6.71 -4.94 9.58
C ASP A 129 6.13 -3.70 10.30
N SER A 130 6.98 -2.90 10.95
CA SER A 130 6.52 -1.73 11.72
C SER A 130 5.88 -0.67 10.84
N VAL A 131 6.46 -0.40 9.67
CA VAL A 131 5.92 0.58 8.70
C VAL A 131 4.62 0.06 8.10
N THR A 132 4.55 -1.23 7.78
CA THR A 132 3.32 -1.87 7.26
C THR A 132 2.20 -1.79 8.28
N LYS A 133 2.46 -2.13 9.55
CA LYS A 133 1.46 -2.05 10.62
C LYS A 133 0.92 -0.64 10.80
N MET A 134 1.80 0.35 10.88
CA MET A 134 1.39 1.76 11.00
C MET A 134 0.51 2.20 9.82
N LEU A 135 0.91 1.85 8.59
CA LEU A 135 0.17 2.21 7.38
C LEU A 135 -1.13 1.40 7.20
N MET A 136 -1.25 0.23 7.81
CA MET A 136 -2.47 -0.56 7.77
C MET A 136 -3.38 -0.28 8.98
N GLY A 137 -2.90 0.43 9.98
CA GLY A 137 -3.60 0.60 11.27
C GLY A 137 -3.71 -0.70 12.06
N TRP A 138 -2.73 -1.61 11.89
CA TRP A 138 -2.64 -2.86 12.63
C TRP A 138 -1.86 -2.65 13.93
N GLU A 139 -2.24 -3.38 14.99
CA GLU A 139 -1.51 -3.42 16.27
C GLU A 139 -0.18 -4.21 16.18
#